data_AF-A0A2U2NC93-F1
#
_entry.id   AF-A0A2U2NC93-F1
#
_cell.length_a   1.000
_cell.length_b   1.000
_cell.length_c   1.000
_cell.angle_alpha   90.00
_cell.angle_beta   90.00
_cell.angle_gamma   90.00
#
_symmetry.space_group_name_H-M   'P 1'
#
loop_
_entity.id
_entity.type
_entity.pdbx_description
1 polymer ?
#
loop_
_entity_poly.entity_id
_entity_poly.type
_entity_poly.pdbx_seq_one_letter_code
_entity_poly.pdbx_strand_id
1 'polypeptide(L)'
;MNDLNDLDEMDTPTTPIPDLGPDLVVRPSVRALQRRAEEHRARALHHVSELCEQGRRDEVLRWLIPEMMRDPSLKKIRLWQLDVVMFGVGQERAFRTIRKAKALAGDKSNMKVGWANLGWALESQQDTIRMTSWLWTIMLREHLVDFRVPDGFPYEWIYRTPPGLQ
;
A
#
# COMPACT_ATOMS: atom_id res chain seq x y z
N MET A 1 76.12 -51.32 -7.68
CA MET A 1 75.84 -50.22 -6.75
C MET A 1 75.53 -49.03 -7.64
N ASN A 2 74.26 -48.86 -8.00
CA ASN A 2 73.75 -47.82 -8.90
C ASN A 2 72.92 -46.90 -8.02
N ASP A 3 73.38 -45.67 -7.82
CA ASP A 3 72.64 -44.65 -7.09
C ASP A 3 71.66 -43.96 -8.05
N LEU A 4 70.38 -44.04 -7.68
CA LEU A 4 69.22 -43.46 -8.33
C LEU A 4 68.98 -42.03 -7.80
N ASN A 5 68.69 -41.13 -8.72
CA ASN A 5 67.78 -39.98 -8.59
C ASN A 5 67.98 -39.00 -7.41
N ASP A 6 68.77 -37.95 -7.65
CA ASP A 6 68.60 -36.64 -7.00
C ASP A 6 68.25 -35.59 -8.07
N LEU A 7 66.96 -35.43 -8.37
CA LEU A 7 66.40 -34.26 -9.07
C LEU A 7 64.95 -34.09 -8.59
N ASP A 8 64.75 -33.53 -7.40
CA ASP A 8 63.47 -32.94 -7.05
C ASP A 8 63.66 -31.85 -5.98
N GLU A 9 63.85 -30.61 -6.41
CA GLU A 9 63.53 -29.42 -5.61
C GLU A 9 63.57 -28.19 -6.53
N MET A 10 62.48 -28.00 -7.28
CA MET A 10 62.14 -26.70 -7.86
C MET A 10 60.99 -26.09 -7.06
N ASP A 11 61.40 -25.19 -6.19
CA ASP A 11 60.64 -24.26 -5.37
C ASP A 11 59.55 -23.54 -6.21
N THR A 12 58.27 -23.85 -5.95
CA THR A 12 57.16 -23.08 -6.50
C THR A 12 56.86 -21.91 -5.55
N PRO A 13 56.87 -20.64 -6.01
CA PRO A 13 56.57 -19.52 -5.14
C PRO A 13 55.08 -19.57 -4.76
N THR A 14 54.81 -20.12 -3.58
CA THR A 14 53.49 -20.05 -2.94
C THR A 14 53.23 -18.61 -2.53
N THR A 15 52.62 -17.85 -3.44
CA THR A 15 52.12 -16.52 -3.13
C THR A 15 50.94 -16.69 -2.16
N PRO A 16 50.91 -16.02 -1.00
CA PRO A 16 49.77 -16.12 -0.09
C PRO A 16 48.54 -15.50 -0.77
N ILE A 17 47.49 -16.28 -0.92
CA ILE A 17 46.17 -15.77 -1.28
C ILE A 17 45.74 -14.83 -0.15
N PRO A 18 45.43 -13.55 -0.39
CA PRO A 18 44.90 -12.69 0.64
C PRO A 18 43.56 -13.26 1.11
N ASP A 19 43.49 -13.55 2.41
CA ASP A 19 42.29 -13.95 3.14
C ASP A 19 41.23 -12.84 2.98
N LEU A 20 40.36 -13.00 1.99
CA LEU A 20 39.11 -12.26 1.87
C LEU A 20 38.23 -12.73 3.02
N GLY A 21 38.41 -12.09 4.18
CA GLY A 21 37.56 -12.28 5.36
C GLY A 21 36.08 -12.21 4.97
N PRO A 22 35.20 -12.90 5.72
CA PRO A 22 33.82 -13.09 5.32
C PRO A 22 33.17 -11.74 5.10
N ASP A 23 32.62 -11.55 3.90
CA ASP A 23 31.82 -10.40 3.49
C ASP A 23 31.07 -9.85 4.70
N LEU A 24 31.49 -8.67 5.15
CA LEU A 24 30.81 -7.93 6.19
C LEU A 24 29.47 -7.52 5.58
N VAL A 25 28.46 -8.39 5.69
CA VAL A 25 27.08 -8.08 5.32
C VAL A 25 26.65 -6.98 6.29
N VAL A 26 26.89 -5.72 5.90
CA VAL A 26 26.49 -4.54 6.65
C VAL A 26 24.97 -4.56 6.69
N ARG A 27 24.42 -5.13 7.77
CA ARG A 27 22.98 -5.14 7.98
C ARG A 27 22.53 -3.69 8.07
N PRO A 28 21.64 -3.24 7.17
CA PRO A 28 21.19 -1.85 7.18
C PRO A 28 20.54 -1.54 8.53
N SER A 29 20.84 -0.37 9.08
CA SER A 29 20.24 0.06 10.33
C SER A 29 18.72 0.17 10.20
N VAL A 30 18.01 0.01 11.32
CA VAL A 30 16.53 0.15 11.34
C VAL A 30 16.10 1.52 10.78
N ARG A 31 16.86 2.58 11.05
CA ARG A 31 16.61 3.93 10.50
C ARG A 31 16.76 3.97 8.98
N ALA A 32 17.78 3.31 8.42
CA ALA A 32 17.96 3.23 6.98
C ALA A 32 16.82 2.46 6.29
N LEU A 33 16.36 1.36 6.91
CA LEU A 33 15.20 0.60 6.43
C LEU A 33 13.91 1.42 6.49
N GLN A 34 13.68 2.18 7.57
CA GLN A 34 12.52 3.06 7.70
C GLN A 34 12.53 4.17 6.65
N ARG A 35 13.69 4.80 6.41
CA ARG A 35 13.85 5.85 5.39
C ARG A 35 13.54 5.29 4.01
N ARG A 36 14.13 4.14 3.66
CA ARG A 36 13.86 3.47 2.38
C ARG A 36 12.37 3.15 2.22
N ALA A 37 11.72 2.64 3.27
CA ALA A 37 10.28 2.37 3.23
C ALA A 37 9.44 3.65 3.04
N GLU A 38 9.85 4.78 3.62
CA GLU A 38 9.17 6.08 3.42
C GLU A 38 9.38 6.59 1.99
N GLU A 39 10.59 6.48 1.44
CA GLU A 39 10.88 6.82 0.05
C GLU A 39 10.02 6.00 -0.92
N HIS A 40 9.86 4.70 -0.66
CA HIS A 40 9.02 3.82 -1.47
C HIS A 40 7.55 4.26 -1.42
N ARG A 41 7.01 4.59 -0.24
CA ARG A 41 5.66 5.14 -0.10
C ARG A 41 5.48 6.47 -0.79
N ALA A 42 6.46 7.37 -0.67
CA ALA A 42 6.43 8.69 -1.32
C ALA A 42 6.42 8.56 -2.84
N ARG A 43 7.26 7.68 -3.41
CA ARG A 43 7.26 7.37 -4.85
C ARG A 43 5.92 6.78 -5.30
N ALA A 44 5.34 5.89 -4.51
CA ALA A 44 4.03 5.33 -4.84
C ALA A 44 2.93 6.41 -4.85
N LEU A 45 2.91 7.31 -3.85
CA LEU A 45 1.96 8.42 -3.81
C LEU A 45 2.17 9.41 -4.96
N HIS A 46 3.42 9.67 -5.35
CA HIS A 46 3.72 10.47 -6.54
C HIS A 46 3.12 9.85 -7.80
N HIS A 47 3.33 8.54 -8.00
CA HIS A 47 2.77 7.84 -9.16
C HIS A 47 1.24 7.84 -9.17
N VAL A 48 0.61 7.72 -8.00
CA VAL A 48 -0.85 7.88 -7.89
C VAL A 48 -1.31 9.29 -8.29
N SER A 49 -0.53 10.33 -7.95
CA SER A 49 -0.81 11.71 -8.40
C SER A 49 -0.75 11.81 -9.92
N GLU A 50 0.29 11.27 -10.55
CA GLU A 50 0.47 11.28 -12.01
C GLU A 50 -0.70 10.58 -12.72
N LEU A 51 -1.13 9.41 -12.23
CA LEU A 51 -2.29 8.71 -12.78
C LEU A 51 -3.56 9.56 -12.68
N CYS A 52 -3.75 10.27 -11.56
CA CYS A 52 -4.92 11.12 -11.35
C CYS A 52 -4.89 12.37 -12.24
N GLU A 53 -3.72 13.00 -12.41
CA GLU A 53 -3.50 14.14 -13.30
C GLU A 53 -3.75 13.77 -14.77
N GLN A 54 -3.45 12.53 -15.15
CA GLN A 54 -3.76 11.97 -16.48
C GLN A 54 -5.22 11.54 -16.67
N GLY A 55 -6.09 11.73 -15.66
CA GLY A 55 -7.49 11.29 -15.70
C GLY A 55 -7.68 9.77 -15.54
N ARG A 56 -6.62 9.02 -15.24
CA ARG A 56 -6.60 7.55 -15.12
C ARG A 56 -6.81 7.09 -13.68
N ARG A 57 -7.73 7.75 -12.97
CA ARG A 57 -7.97 7.50 -11.54
C ARG A 57 -8.45 6.06 -11.26
N ASP A 58 -9.20 5.47 -12.19
CA ASP A 58 -9.70 4.09 -12.08
C ASP A 58 -8.58 3.04 -12.11
N GLU A 59 -7.39 3.41 -12.61
CA GLU A 59 -6.22 2.53 -12.63
C GLU A 59 -5.43 2.51 -11.31
N VAL A 60 -5.65 3.49 -10.42
CA VAL A 60 -4.88 3.64 -9.18
C VAL A 60 -4.87 2.37 -8.34
N LEU A 61 -6.05 1.81 -8.04
CA LEU A 61 -6.12 0.58 -7.24
C LEU A 61 -5.66 -0.65 -8.01
N ARG A 62 -5.88 -0.70 -9.33
CA ARG A 62 -5.43 -1.79 -10.20
C ARG A 62 -3.91 -1.90 -10.21
N TRP A 63 -3.22 -0.77 -10.15
CA TRP A 63 -1.77 -0.71 -10.05
C TRP A 63 -1.27 -0.94 -8.61
N LEU A 64 -1.89 -0.26 -7.64
CA LEU A 64 -1.40 -0.24 -6.25
C LEU A 64 -1.50 -1.59 -5.54
N ILE A 65 -2.58 -2.35 -5.77
CA ILE A 65 -2.79 -3.64 -5.08
C ILE A 65 -1.69 -4.66 -5.43
N PRO A 66 -1.37 -4.92 -6.72
CA PRO A 66 -0.22 -5.75 -7.07
C PRO A 66 1.11 -5.22 -6.53
N GLU A 67 1.30 -3.90 -6.53
CA GLU A 67 2.56 -3.30 -6.07
C GLU A 67 2.75 -3.49 -4.56
N MET A 68 1.68 -3.46 -3.76
CA MET A 68 1.72 -3.80 -2.34
C MET A 68 2.13 -5.26 -2.06
N MET A 69 1.92 -6.16 -3.01
CA MET A 69 2.38 -7.56 -2.89
C MET A 69 3.88 -7.68 -3.11
N ARG A 70 4.44 -6.84 -4.00
CA ARG A 70 5.88 -6.76 -4.27
C ARG A 70 6.63 -5.99 -3.18
N ASP A 71 6.04 -4.90 -2.72
CA ASP A 71 6.56 -4.06 -1.64
C ASP A 71 5.53 -3.93 -0.50
N PRO A 72 5.64 -4.79 0.53
CA PRO A 72 4.75 -4.74 1.69
C PRO A 72 4.80 -3.43 2.48
N SER A 73 5.82 -2.58 2.29
CA SER A 73 5.91 -1.29 2.96
C SER A 73 4.81 -0.31 2.53
N LEU A 74 4.25 -0.52 1.33
CA LEU A 74 3.14 0.25 0.79
C LEU A 74 1.83 0.02 1.56
N LYS A 75 1.68 -1.11 2.26
CA LYS A 75 0.54 -1.35 3.17
C LYS A 75 0.39 -0.26 4.23
N LYS A 76 1.48 0.45 4.58
CA LYS A 76 1.47 1.54 5.56
C LYS A 76 1.06 2.90 4.98
N ILE A 77 0.79 3.01 3.67
CA ILE A 77 0.18 4.21 3.09
C ILE A 77 -1.16 4.43 3.76
N ARG A 78 -1.36 5.63 4.29
CA ARG A 78 -2.57 5.99 5.02
C ARG A 78 -3.69 6.30 4.04
N LEU A 79 -4.92 5.89 4.37
CA LEU A 79 -6.07 6.11 3.49
C LEU A 79 -6.30 7.60 3.22
N TRP A 80 -6.01 8.46 4.19
CA TRP A 80 -6.15 9.91 4.00
C TRP A 80 -5.12 10.47 3.02
N GLN A 81 -3.92 9.88 2.91
CA GLN A 81 -2.92 10.31 1.93
C GLN A 81 -3.41 10.00 0.53
N LEU A 82 -3.97 8.81 0.32
CA LEU A 82 -4.59 8.45 -0.96
C LEU A 82 -5.77 9.36 -1.30
N ASP A 83 -6.64 9.65 -0.33
CA ASP A 83 -7.79 10.52 -0.54
C ASP A 83 -7.36 11.94 -0.98
N VAL A 84 -6.35 12.49 -0.30
CA VAL A 84 -5.74 13.80 -0.66
C VAL A 84 -5.16 13.76 -2.07
N VAL A 85 -4.37 12.74 -2.40
CA VAL A 85 -3.70 12.65 -3.72
C VAL A 85 -4.71 12.39 -4.84
N MET A 86 -5.68 11.51 -4.62
CA MET A 86 -6.63 11.10 -5.67
C MET A 86 -7.70 12.16 -5.95
N PHE A 87 -8.16 12.87 -4.91
CA PHE A 87 -9.33 13.76 -5.01
C PHE A 87 -9.03 15.21 -4.62
N GLY A 88 -7.79 15.55 -4.26
CA GLY A 88 -7.41 16.91 -3.89
C GLY A 88 -8.09 17.44 -2.63
N VAL A 89 -8.65 16.55 -1.79
CA VAL A 89 -9.36 16.95 -0.57
C VAL A 89 -8.37 17.27 0.55
N GLY A 90 -8.73 18.20 1.44
CA GLY A 90 -7.95 18.44 2.66
C GLY A 90 -7.98 17.24 3.62
N GLN A 91 -6.94 17.11 4.44
CA GLN A 91 -6.78 16.00 5.41
C GLN A 91 -8.00 15.82 6.32
N GLU A 92 -8.59 16.90 6.82
CA GLU A 92 -9.75 16.81 7.70
C GLU A 92 -10.99 16.25 6.99
N ARG A 93 -11.19 16.59 5.72
CA ARG A 93 -12.27 16.03 4.90
C ARG A 93 -12.04 14.54 4.66
N ALA A 94 -10.79 14.13 4.40
CA ALA A 94 -10.43 12.72 4.31
C ALA A 94 -10.67 11.95 5.63
N PHE A 95 -10.37 12.56 6.78
CA PHE A 95 -10.69 11.97 8.09
C PHE A 95 -12.18 11.78 8.31
N ARG A 96 -13.01 12.75 7.89
CA ARG A 96 -14.48 12.60 7.95
C ARG A 96 -14.94 11.44 7.07
N THR A 97 -14.39 11.28 5.86
CA THR A 97 -14.65 10.15 4.97
C THR A 97 -14.29 8.81 5.63
N ILE A 98 -13.09 8.68 6.20
CA ILE A 98 -12.66 7.45 6.87
C ILE A 98 -13.53 7.13 8.10
N ARG A 99 -13.94 8.15 8.87
CA ARG A 99 -14.84 7.95 10.01
C ARG A 99 -16.20 7.39 9.57
N LYS A 100 -16.79 7.95 8.51
CA LYS A 100 -18.03 7.44 7.91
C LYS A 100 -17.85 6.01 7.40
N ALA A 101 -16.73 5.72 6.73
CA ALA A 101 -16.42 4.39 6.23
C ALA A 101 -16.31 3.35 7.37
N LYS A 102 -15.64 3.69 8.48
CA LYS A 102 -15.57 2.82 9.67
C LYS A 102 -16.96 2.54 10.25
N ALA A 103 -17.82 3.55 10.34
CA ALA A 103 -19.19 3.38 10.83
C ALA A 103 -20.02 2.48 9.90
N LEU A 104 -19.92 2.69 8.58
CA LEU A 104 -20.60 1.88 7.57
C LEU A 104 -20.13 0.41 7.58
N ALA A 105 -18.83 0.19 7.75
CA ALA A 105 -18.25 -1.14 7.87
C ALA A 105 -18.59 -1.83 9.20
N GLY A 106 -19.23 -1.14 10.15
CA GLY A 106 -19.41 -1.64 11.52
C GLY A 106 -18.09 -1.95 12.23
N ASP A 107 -17.00 -1.25 11.86
CA ASP A 107 -15.66 -1.58 12.30
C ASP A 107 -15.47 -1.27 13.79
N LYS A 108 -15.25 -2.33 14.59
CA LYS A 108 -15.02 -2.26 16.05
C LYS A 108 -13.53 -2.19 16.42
N SER A 109 -12.64 -2.04 15.44
CA SER A 109 -11.20 -1.98 15.70
C SER A 109 -10.80 -0.67 16.40
N ASN A 110 -9.78 -0.74 17.26
CA ASN A 110 -9.18 0.43 17.90
C ASN A 110 -8.33 1.29 16.94
N MET A 111 -8.42 1.04 15.63
CA MET A 111 -7.67 1.78 14.61
C MET A 111 -8.11 3.25 14.58
N LYS A 112 -7.18 4.14 14.95
CA LYS A 112 -7.37 5.59 14.88
C LYS A 112 -7.52 6.05 13.42
N VAL A 113 -8.41 7.00 13.16
CA VAL A 113 -8.72 7.52 11.82
C VAL A 113 -7.45 7.96 11.06
N GLY A 114 -6.57 8.73 11.69
CA GLY A 114 -5.34 9.22 11.06
C GLY A 114 -4.27 8.14 10.83
N TRP A 115 -4.45 6.93 11.36
CA TRP A 115 -3.53 5.79 11.25
C TRP A 115 -4.08 4.66 10.38
N ALA A 116 -5.35 4.76 9.97
CA ALA A 116 -5.96 3.83 9.02
C ALA A 116 -5.15 3.81 7.72
N ASN A 117 -4.69 2.63 7.34
CA ASN A 117 -3.81 2.41 6.21
C ASN A 117 -4.31 1.26 5.33
N LEU A 118 -3.67 1.08 4.18
CA LEU A 118 -4.04 0.06 3.20
C LEU A 118 -4.00 -1.37 3.79
N GLY A 119 -3.01 -1.66 4.64
CA GLY A 119 -2.89 -2.94 5.32
C GLY A 119 -4.07 -3.25 6.24
N TRP A 120 -4.57 -2.24 6.97
CA TRP A 120 -5.78 -2.35 7.79
C TRP A 120 -7.05 -2.49 6.94
N ALA A 121 -7.12 -1.76 5.81
CA ALA A 121 -8.28 -1.78 4.93
C ALA A 121 -8.41 -3.07 4.10
N LEU A 122 -7.30 -3.77 3.87
CA LEU A 122 -7.17 -4.99 3.07
C LEU A 122 -6.59 -6.16 3.89
N GLU A 123 -6.82 -6.15 5.20
CA GLU A 123 -6.18 -7.09 6.14
C GLU A 123 -6.46 -8.55 5.79
N SER A 124 -7.68 -8.85 5.37
CA SER A 124 -8.10 -10.16 4.87
C SER A 124 -9.11 -10.01 3.74
N GLN A 125 -9.36 -11.10 3.00
CA GLN A 125 -10.39 -11.12 1.97
C GLN A 125 -11.78 -10.79 2.55
N GLN A 126 -12.05 -11.22 3.80
CA GLN A 126 -13.29 -10.91 4.53
C GLN A 126 -13.31 -9.44 5.02
N ASP A 127 -12.14 -8.85 5.29
CA ASP A 127 -12.00 -7.44 5.74
C ASP A 127 -11.95 -6.42 4.59
N THR A 128 -12.12 -6.87 3.34
CA THR A 128 -12.32 -5.98 2.18
C THR A 128 -13.51 -5.03 2.38
N ILE A 129 -14.42 -5.34 3.30
CA ILE A 129 -15.51 -4.45 3.72
C ILE A 129 -14.99 -3.05 4.07
N ARG A 130 -13.85 -2.91 4.77
CA ARG A 130 -13.29 -1.60 5.14
C ARG A 130 -12.88 -0.79 3.92
N MET A 131 -12.16 -1.43 2.99
CA MET A 131 -11.78 -0.83 1.71
C MET A 131 -13.02 -0.43 0.90
N THR A 132 -13.97 -1.34 0.74
CA THR A 132 -15.21 -1.09 -0.02
C THR A 132 -16.05 0.02 0.60
N SER A 133 -16.22 0.05 1.93
CA SER A 133 -16.92 1.13 2.63
C SER A 133 -16.22 2.48 2.47
N TRP A 134 -14.89 2.51 2.45
CA TRP A 134 -14.13 3.73 2.19
C TRP A 134 -14.32 4.23 0.76
N LEU A 135 -14.16 3.36 -0.24
CA LEU A 135 -14.40 3.69 -1.64
C LEU A 135 -15.84 4.12 -1.89
N TRP A 136 -16.81 3.42 -1.32
CA TRP A 136 -18.22 3.80 -1.40
C TRP A 136 -18.48 5.19 -0.84
N THR A 137 -17.91 5.50 0.34
CA THR A 137 -18.06 6.82 0.95
C THR A 137 -17.43 7.92 0.07
N ILE A 138 -16.33 7.64 -0.61
CA ILE A 138 -15.74 8.54 -1.59
C ILE A 138 -16.68 8.73 -2.78
N MET A 139 -17.22 7.65 -3.36
CA MET A 139 -18.11 7.73 -4.51
C MET A 139 -19.35 8.58 -4.23
N LEU A 140 -19.94 8.42 -3.04
CA LEU A 140 -21.05 9.26 -2.57
C LEU A 140 -20.64 10.72 -2.38
N ARG A 141 -19.45 10.97 -1.81
CA ARG A 141 -18.95 12.33 -1.54
C ARG A 141 -18.63 13.10 -2.82
N GLU A 142 -18.09 12.41 -3.82
CA GLU A 142 -17.63 12.97 -5.08
C GLU A 142 -18.70 12.91 -6.17
N HIS A 143 -19.92 12.48 -5.84
CA HIS A 143 -21.04 12.33 -6.79
C HIS A 143 -20.66 11.50 -8.03
N LEU A 144 -19.83 10.47 -7.83
CA LEU A 144 -19.39 9.56 -8.91
C LEU A 144 -20.42 8.47 -9.22
N VAL A 145 -21.44 8.34 -8.38
CA VAL A 145 -22.56 7.42 -8.55
C VAL A 145 -23.86 8.10 -8.22
N ASP A 146 -24.83 7.93 -9.09
CA ASP A 146 -26.23 8.20 -8.81
C ASP A 146 -26.90 6.90 -8.41
N PHE A 147 -27.43 6.84 -7.19
CA PHE A 147 -28.33 5.75 -6.83
C PHE A 147 -29.66 5.96 -7.54
N ARG A 148 -30.01 5.05 -8.45
CA ARG A 148 -31.32 4.99 -9.10
C ARG A 148 -31.99 3.69 -8.73
N VAL A 149 -33.19 3.79 -8.17
CA VAL A 149 -34.03 2.61 -7.95
C VAL A 149 -34.55 2.15 -9.32
N PRO A 150 -34.35 0.89 -9.72
CA PRO A 150 -34.89 0.38 -10.98
C PRO A 150 -36.42 0.46 -11.00
N ASP A 151 -36.98 0.70 -12.18
CA ASP A 151 -38.44 0.67 -12.36
C ASP A 151 -39.00 -0.69 -11.95
N GLY A 152 -40.03 -0.67 -11.10
CA GLY A 152 -40.65 -1.89 -10.59
C GLY A 152 -39.85 -2.62 -9.50
N PHE A 153 -38.84 -1.99 -8.90
CA PHE A 153 -38.11 -2.60 -7.78
C PHE A 153 -39.08 -2.90 -6.61
N PRO A 154 -39.21 -4.16 -6.17
CA PRO A 154 -40.24 -4.57 -5.19
C PRO A 154 -40.21 -3.82 -3.86
N TYR A 155 -39.08 -3.19 -3.53
CA TYR A 155 -38.86 -2.45 -2.29
C TYR A 155 -38.58 -0.96 -2.51
N GLU A 156 -39.04 -0.38 -3.62
CA GLU A 156 -38.87 1.04 -3.90
C GLU A 156 -39.33 1.95 -2.74
N TRP A 157 -40.39 1.54 -2.03
CA TRP A 157 -40.95 2.26 -0.89
C TRP A 157 -39.96 2.48 0.26
N ILE A 158 -38.91 1.66 0.40
CA ILE A 158 -37.87 1.84 1.43
C ILE A 158 -37.00 3.07 1.13
N TYR A 159 -36.88 3.45 -0.14
CA TYR A 159 -35.98 4.51 -0.62
C TYR A 159 -36.69 5.84 -0.89
N ARG A 160 -38.03 5.88 -0.85
CA ARG A 160 -38.78 7.12 -0.98
C ARG A 160 -38.76 7.88 0.34
N THR A 161 -38.10 9.04 0.37
CA THR A 161 -38.22 9.97 1.51
C THR A 161 -39.67 10.43 1.63
N PRO A 162 -40.31 10.35 2.82
CA PRO A 162 -41.67 10.84 2.98
C PRO A 162 -41.75 12.34 2.65
N PRO A 163 -42.78 12.81 1.94
CA PRO A 163 -42.97 14.25 1.73
C PRO A 163 -43.16 14.97 3.08
N GLY A 164 -42.30 15.93 3.39
CA GLY A 164 -42.39 16.77 4.60
C GLY A 164 -41.13 16.83 5.49
N LEU A 165 -40.06 16.12 5.15
CA LEU A 165 -38.75 16.23 5.84
C LEU A 165 -37.70 16.78 4.86
N GLN A 166 -37.66 18.11 4.71
CA GLN A 166 -36.53 18.86 4.16
C GLN A 166 -36.12 19.94 5.14
#